data_AF-A0AA39JDP9-F1
#
_entry.id   AF-A0AA39JDP9-F1
#
_cell.length_a   1.000
_cell.length_b   1.000
_cell.length_c   1.000
_cell.angle_alpha   90.00
_cell.angle_beta   90.00
_cell.angle_gamma   90.00
#
_symmetry.space_group_name_H-M   'P 1'
#
loop_
_entity.id
_entity.type
_entity.pdbx_description
1 polymer ?
#
loop_
_entity_poly.entity_id
_entity_poly.type
_entity_poly.pdbx_seq_one_letter_code
_entity_poly.pdbx_strand_id
1 'polypeptide(L)'
;MYPTAMDDSRDCFRFPGMPINGFINSPLVQRSTSFSSTMLTVLHCLEVGTIAVILPFYVLGRLAASFFSFERHKTWRAVCTHALFRLIAGHATFVRLILGPTSETYVKWTKNIGVLPTIEPLPDGAELLWIGHKRVDKVILYAHGGAYLFGCGPSFMQFFRHLQLELEKRNVHTGIVLLAYRLVPGAVYPSQLIDAKQALEHLFKAGIQPQYTGLSRMGKHRVA
;
A
#
# COMPACT_ATOMS: atom_id res chain seq x y z
N MET A 1 1.61 44.00 -5.89
CA MET A 1 2.65 43.24 -6.62
C MET A 1 3.06 42.09 -5.71
N TYR A 2 2.49 40.90 -5.92
CA TYR A 2 2.81 39.70 -5.15
C TYR A 2 4.02 39.01 -5.77
N PRO A 3 5.03 38.58 -4.99
CA PRO A 3 5.96 37.57 -5.44
C PRO A 3 5.44 36.17 -5.08
N THR A 4 5.48 35.31 -6.08
CA THR A 4 5.16 33.88 -6.11
C THR A 4 6.15 33.06 -5.27
N ALA A 5 5.62 32.24 -4.36
CA ALA A 5 6.35 31.16 -3.69
C ALA A 5 6.04 29.84 -4.42
N MET A 6 7.03 29.31 -5.14
CA MET A 6 7.05 27.93 -5.62
C MET A 6 8.52 27.49 -5.71
N ASP A 7 8.75 26.22 -5.35
CA ASP A 7 10.01 25.48 -5.37
C ASP A 7 10.86 25.53 -4.08
N ASP A 8 10.34 24.92 -3.00
CA ASP A 8 11.18 24.36 -1.94
C ASP A 8 10.51 23.12 -1.32
N SER A 9 10.54 22.00 -2.04
CA SER A 9 10.01 20.71 -1.51
C SER A 9 10.87 19.50 -1.88
N ARG A 10 12.13 19.72 -2.28
CA ARG A 10 13.07 18.65 -2.63
C ARG A 10 14.23 18.46 -1.64
N ASP A 11 14.46 19.40 -0.72
CA ASP A 11 15.62 19.36 0.18
C ASP A 11 15.35 18.83 1.60
N CYS A 12 14.11 18.46 1.95
CA CYS A 12 13.79 17.96 3.30
C CYS A 12 14.05 16.46 3.55
N PHE A 13 14.58 15.69 2.59
CA PHE A 13 14.60 14.22 2.68
C PHE A 13 15.99 13.59 2.60
N ARG A 14 16.91 14.07 3.44
CA ARG A 14 18.16 13.35 3.76
C ARG A 14 18.31 13.26 5.28
N PHE A 15 18.08 12.07 5.85
CA PHE A 15 18.28 11.83 7.27
C PHE A 15 19.73 11.36 7.53
N PRO A 16 20.47 12.00 8.44
CA PRO A 16 21.82 11.59 8.79
C PRO A 16 21.86 10.57 9.95
N GLY A 17 22.73 9.57 9.82
CA GLY A 17 23.39 8.90 10.95
C GLY A 17 22.80 7.58 11.46
N MET A 18 23.37 6.44 11.02
CA MET A 18 23.72 5.30 11.90
C MET A 18 24.61 4.28 11.17
N PRO A 19 25.45 3.50 11.90
CA PRO A 19 26.51 2.70 11.33
C PRO A 19 26.00 1.39 10.73
N ILE A 20 26.56 1.07 9.57
CA ILE A 20 26.42 -0.16 8.80
C ILE A 20 27.50 -1.14 9.26
N ASN A 21 27.11 -2.30 9.79
CA ASN A 21 27.95 -3.50 9.83
C ASN A 21 27.07 -4.75 9.88
N GLY A 22 27.36 -5.72 9.01
CA GLY A 22 26.81 -7.08 9.09
C GLY A 22 26.38 -7.71 7.77
N PHE A 23 27.35 -7.97 6.89
CA PHE A 23 27.23 -8.88 5.75
C PHE A 23 26.94 -10.31 6.24
N ILE A 24 25.87 -10.96 5.78
CA ILE A 24 25.77 -12.43 5.69
C ILE A 24 25.10 -12.79 4.36
N ASN A 25 25.87 -13.43 3.48
CA ASN A 25 25.39 -14.12 2.29
C ASN A 25 24.68 -15.41 2.68
N SER A 26 23.54 -15.71 2.05
CA SER A 26 22.95 -17.05 2.05
C SER A 26 22.41 -17.33 0.64
N PRO A 27 23.00 -18.27 -0.12
CA PRO A 27 22.62 -18.54 -1.49
C PRO A 27 21.67 -19.74 -1.53
N LEU A 28 20.38 -19.55 -1.78
CA LEU A 28 19.51 -20.61 -2.29
C LEU A 28 18.24 -19.99 -2.88
N VAL A 29 18.18 -19.82 -4.21
CA VAL A 29 17.04 -20.18 -5.09
C VAL A 29 17.52 -19.93 -6.52
N GLN A 30 18.03 -20.97 -7.16
CA GLN A 30 18.19 -20.99 -8.61
C GLN A 30 17.72 -22.36 -9.10
N ARG A 31 16.44 -22.45 -9.50
CA ARG A 31 15.95 -23.61 -10.27
C ARG A 31 14.74 -23.27 -11.16
N SER A 32 15.03 -23.17 -12.46
CA SER A 32 14.21 -23.47 -13.65
C SER A 32 12.81 -22.86 -13.84
N THR A 33 12.69 -21.74 -14.58
CA THR A 33 11.50 -21.35 -15.41
C THR A 33 11.82 -20.28 -16.50
N SER A 34 12.98 -20.28 -17.16
CA SER A 34 13.35 -19.15 -18.05
C SER A 34 12.55 -19.06 -19.35
N PHE A 35 11.98 -20.16 -19.88
CA PHE A 35 11.33 -20.15 -21.20
C PHE A 35 9.87 -19.64 -21.16
N SER A 36 9.13 -19.93 -20.08
CA SER A 36 7.72 -19.49 -19.92
C SER A 36 7.61 -18.02 -19.49
N SER A 37 8.59 -17.53 -18.73
CA SER A 37 8.57 -16.18 -18.15
C SER A 37 8.73 -15.07 -19.20
N THR A 38 9.52 -15.29 -20.25
CA THR A 38 9.80 -14.29 -21.30
C THR A 38 8.59 -14.05 -22.21
N MET A 39 7.91 -15.12 -22.63
CA MET A 39 6.69 -15.02 -23.46
C MET A 39 5.56 -14.31 -22.72
N LEU A 40 5.38 -14.62 -21.43
CA LEU A 40 4.38 -13.96 -20.58
C LEU A 40 4.69 -12.46 -20.40
N THR A 41 5.97 -12.11 -20.29
CA THR A 41 6.40 -10.70 -20.20
C THR A 41 6.12 -9.93 -21.49
N VAL A 42 6.41 -10.52 -22.66
CA VAL A 42 6.12 -9.89 -23.97
C VAL A 42 4.63 -9.65 -24.14
N LEU A 43 3.79 -10.63 -23.78
CA LEU A 43 2.33 -10.51 -23.86
C LEU A 43 1.80 -9.38 -22.97
N HIS A 44 2.31 -9.27 -21.73
CA HIS A 44 1.97 -8.17 -20.82
C HIS A 44 2.42 -6.81 -21.36
N CYS A 45 3.61 -6.72 -21.97
CA CYS A 45 4.07 -5.48 -22.59
C CYS A 45 3.17 -5.05 -23.76
N LEU A 46 2.68 -6.00 -24.56
CA LEU A 46 1.71 -5.73 -25.62
C LEU A 46 0.37 -5.24 -25.04
N GLU A 47 -0.16 -5.90 -24.00
CA GLU A 47 -1.39 -5.48 -23.32
C GLU A 47 -1.27 -4.08 -22.72
N VAL A 48 -0.14 -3.77 -22.08
CA VAL A 48 0.16 -2.44 -21.54
C VAL A 48 0.25 -1.40 -22.66
N GLY A 49 0.90 -1.76 -23.78
CA GLY A 49 1.01 -0.91 -24.97
C GLY A 49 -0.36 -0.59 -25.58
N THR A 50 -1.24 -1.58 -25.73
CA THR A 50 -2.59 -1.36 -26.27
C THR A 50 -3.42 -0.49 -25.34
N ILE A 51 -3.37 -0.71 -24.02
CA ILE A 51 -4.05 0.15 -23.03
C ILE A 51 -3.55 1.59 -23.12
N ALA A 52 -2.23 1.79 -23.21
CA ALA A 52 -1.64 3.12 -23.31
C ALA A 52 -2.10 3.87 -24.57
N VAL A 53 -2.29 3.17 -25.68
CA VAL A 53 -2.82 3.74 -26.93
C VAL A 53 -4.32 4.02 -26.83
N ILE A 54 -5.11 3.12 -26.23
CA ILE A 54 -6.58 3.26 -26.11
C ILE A 54 -6.97 4.34 -25.10
N LEU A 55 -6.21 4.49 -24.02
CA LEU A 55 -6.49 5.40 -22.91
C LEU A 55 -6.80 6.84 -23.35
N PRO A 56 -5.97 7.54 -24.16
CA PRO A 56 -6.27 8.91 -24.56
C PRO A 56 -7.56 9.02 -25.37
N PHE A 57 -7.84 8.08 -26.28
CA PHE A 57 -9.08 8.07 -27.07
C PHE A 57 -10.30 7.78 -26.21
N TYR A 58 -10.18 6.85 -25.25
CA TYR A 58 -11.25 6.53 -24.31
C TYR A 58 -11.58 7.74 -23.43
N VAL A 59 -10.57 8.39 -22.85
CA VAL A 59 -10.75 9.60 -22.02
C VAL A 59 -11.37 10.73 -22.83
N LEU A 60 -10.89 10.96 -24.06
CA LEU A 60 -11.44 12.00 -24.94
C LEU A 60 -12.91 11.73 -25.31
N GLY A 61 -13.26 10.48 -25.64
CA GLY A 61 -14.63 10.07 -25.92
C GLY A 61 -15.55 10.22 -24.70
N ARG A 62 -15.07 9.84 -23.50
CA ARG A 62 -15.80 10.04 -22.24
C ARG A 62 -16.00 11.52 -21.90
N LEU A 63 -14.98 12.34 -22.15
CA LEU A 63 -15.07 13.78 -21.95
C LEU A 63 -16.09 14.41 -22.91
N ALA A 64 -16.06 14.04 -24.18
CA ALA A 64 -17.06 14.49 -25.16
C ALA A 64 -18.48 14.05 -24.79
N ALA A 65 -18.65 12.78 -24.39
CA ALA A 65 -19.95 12.26 -23.95
C ALA A 65 -20.44 12.86 -22.62
N SER A 66 -19.55 13.37 -21.77
CA SER A 66 -19.94 13.96 -20.49
C SER A 66 -20.81 15.21 -20.66
N PHE A 67 -20.66 15.97 -21.75
CA PHE A 67 -21.50 17.13 -22.07
C PHE A 67 -22.97 16.78 -22.33
N PHE A 68 -23.24 15.56 -22.78
CA PHE A 68 -24.58 15.11 -23.20
C PHE A 68 -25.18 14.03 -22.30
N SER A 69 -24.46 13.58 -21.27
CA SER A 69 -24.89 12.51 -20.36
C SER A 69 -25.22 13.03 -18.97
N PHE A 70 -25.66 12.12 -18.09
CA PHE A 70 -25.91 12.40 -16.68
C PHE A 70 -24.68 12.95 -15.94
N GLU A 71 -23.48 12.83 -16.52
CA GLU A 71 -22.22 13.34 -15.97
C GLU A 71 -21.99 14.84 -16.22
N ARG A 72 -22.91 15.56 -16.87
CA ARG A 72 -22.76 16.98 -17.24
C ARG A 72 -22.50 17.94 -16.06
N HIS A 73 -22.91 17.56 -14.85
CA HIS A 73 -22.67 18.33 -13.63
C HIS A 73 -21.27 18.11 -13.03
N LYS A 74 -20.51 17.12 -13.53
CA LYS A 74 -19.19 16.79 -13.03
C LYS A 74 -18.13 17.68 -13.67
N THR A 75 -17.06 17.97 -12.93
CA THR A 75 -15.92 18.68 -13.49
C THR A 75 -15.21 17.81 -14.53
N TRP A 76 -14.62 18.43 -15.55
CA TRP A 76 -13.85 17.71 -16.58
C TRP A 76 -12.73 16.85 -15.97
N ARG A 77 -12.10 17.33 -14.89
CA ARG A 77 -11.09 16.58 -14.13
C ARG A 77 -11.67 15.29 -13.56
N ALA A 78 -12.85 15.35 -12.93
CA ALA A 78 -13.50 14.18 -12.37
C ALA A 78 -13.86 13.14 -13.46
N VAL A 79 -14.37 13.60 -14.62
CA VAL A 79 -14.66 12.72 -15.77
C VAL A 79 -13.38 12.02 -16.25
N CYS A 80 -12.29 12.76 -16.43
CA CYS A 80 -11.00 12.20 -16.83
C CYS A 80 -10.46 11.22 -15.80
N THR A 81 -10.50 11.57 -14.50
CA THR A 81 -10.03 10.70 -13.41
C THR A 81 -10.86 9.41 -13.33
N HIS A 82 -12.18 9.46 -13.47
CA HIS A 82 -13.02 8.28 -13.47
C HIS A 82 -12.80 7.39 -14.70
N ALA A 83 -12.65 7.99 -15.89
CA ALA A 83 -12.37 7.25 -17.11
C ALA A 83 -11.02 6.54 -17.03
N LEU A 84 -9.98 7.25 -16.56
CA LEU A 84 -8.67 6.68 -16.28
C LEU A 84 -8.75 5.53 -15.28
N PHE A 85 -9.37 5.77 -14.12
CA PHE A 85 -9.48 4.77 -13.07
C PHE A 85 -10.25 3.53 -13.53
N ARG A 86 -11.34 3.69 -14.29
CA ARG A 86 -12.15 2.56 -14.79
C ARG A 86 -11.38 1.71 -15.79
N LEU A 87 -10.64 2.35 -16.70
CA LEU A 87 -9.83 1.61 -17.67
C LEU A 87 -8.69 0.86 -16.97
N ILE A 88 -7.99 1.52 -16.05
CA ILE A 88 -6.89 0.91 -15.29
C ILE A 88 -7.38 -0.24 -14.41
N ALA A 89 -8.44 -0.03 -13.63
CA ALA A 89 -8.97 -1.05 -12.72
C ALA A 89 -9.53 -2.28 -13.45
N GLY A 90 -9.96 -2.13 -14.71
CA GLY A 90 -10.40 -3.24 -15.55
C GLY A 90 -9.29 -4.16 -16.04
N HIS A 91 -8.02 -3.74 -15.95
CA HIS A 91 -6.87 -4.47 -16.50
C HIS A 91 -5.90 -4.86 -15.38
N ALA A 92 -6.13 -6.02 -14.77
CA ALA A 92 -5.34 -6.50 -13.64
C ALA A 92 -3.84 -6.63 -13.95
N THR A 93 -3.45 -6.97 -15.18
CA THR A 93 -2.06 -7.01 -15.63
C THR A 93 -1.37 -5.65 -15.50
N PHE A 94 -2.04 -4.60 -15.98
CA PHE A 94 -1.55 -3.23 -15.93
C PHE A 94 -1.41 -2.74 -14.47
N VAL A 95 -2.38 -3.08 -13.62
CA VAL A 95 -2.31 -2.74 -12.20
C VAL A 95 -1.15 -3.42 -11.49
N ARG A 96 -0.93 -4.72 -11.74
CA ARG A 96 0.21 -5.45 -11.18
C ARG A 96 1.54 -4.87 -11.63
N LEU A 97 1.64 -4.39 -12.87
CA LEU A 97 2.87 -3.79 -13.40
C LEU A 97 3.19 -2.44 -12.72
N ILE A 98 2.18 -1.60 -12.50
CA ILE A 98 2.40 -0.23 -12.00
C ILE A 98 2.54 -0.18 -10.48
N LEU A 99 1.72 -0.93 -9.75
CA LEU A 99 1.70 -0.85 -8.28
C LEU A 99 2.34 -2.05 -7.57
N GLY A 100 2.57 -3.16 -8.28
CA GLY A 100 3.25 -4.34 -7.75
C GLY A 100 2.59 -4.96 -6.51
N PRO A 101 3.14 -6.08 -6.01
CA PRO A 101 2.84 -6.56 -4.67
C PRO A 101 3.30 -5.56 -3.61
N THR A 102 2.53 -5.44 -2.53
CA THR A 102 2.85 -4.54 -1.41
C THR A 102 4.23 -4.82 -0.79
N SER A 103 4.63 -6.08 -0.72
CA SER A 103 5.92 -6.50 -0.16
C SER A 103 7.12 -6.07 -1.00
N GLU A 104 7.04 -6.16 -2.33
CA GLU A 104 8.09 -5.65 -3.22
C GLU A 104 8.27 -4.15 -3.07
N THR A 105 7.17 -3.39 -3.04
CA THR A 105 7.20 -1.94 -2.85
C THR A 105 7.79 -1.58 -1.49
N TYR A 106 7.48 -2.36 -0.45
CA TYR A 106 8.05 -2.18 0.88
C TYR A 106 9.56 -2.44 0.90
N VAL A 107 10.04 -3.55 0.34
CA VAL A 107 11.48 -3.85 0.30
C VAL A 107 12.26 -2.78 -0.48
N LYS A 108 11.70 -2.29 -1.60
CA LYS A 108 12.29 -1.17 -2.34
C LYS A 108 12.34 0.10 -1.50
N TRP A 109 11.24 0.40 -0.80
CA TRP A 109 11.16 1.58 0.06
C TRP A 109 12.13 1.50 1.25
N THR A 110 12.22 0.37 1.95
CA THR A 110 13.15 0.20 3.09
C THR A 110 14.60 0.34 2.66
N LYS A 111 14.96 -0.23 1.49
CA LYS A 111 16.29 -0.06 0.88
C LYS A 111 16.60 1.42 0.60
N ASN A 112 15.63 2.17 0.06
CA ASN A 112 15.82 3.59 -0.24
C ASN A 112 16.05 4.45 1.01
N ILE A 113 15.47 4.06 2.16
CA ILE A 113 15.67 4.76 3.44
C ILE A 113 16.82 4.18 4.28
N GLY A 114 17.54 3.16 3.77
CA GLY A 114 18.67 2.54 4.47
C GLY A 114 18.28 1.69 5.69
N VAL A 115 17.06 1.17 5.75
CA VAL A 115 16.56 0.35 6.87
C VAL A 115 16.41 -1.10 6.43
N LEU A 116 16.74 -2.05 7.30
CA LEU A 116 16.50 -3.47 7.03
C LEU A 116 14.99 -3.77 7.06
N PRO A 117 14.43 -4.42 6.02
CA PRO A 117 13.03 -4.79 6.02
C PRO A 117 12.73 -5.78 7.14
N THR A 118 11.65 -5.53 7.89
CA THR A 118 11.16 -6.43 8.94
C THR A 118 9.82 -6.99 8.48
N ILE A 119 9.85 -8.22 7.96
CA ILE A 119 8.72 -8.92 7.36
C ILE A 119 8.39 -10.13 8.22
N GLU A 120 7.13 -10.27 8.59
CA GLU A 120 6.62 -11.45 9.29
C GLU A 120 5.61 -12.18 8.41
N PRO A 121 5.87 -13.43 8.00
CA PRO A 121 4.95 -14.18 7.17
C PRO A 121 3.72 -14.60 7.98
N LEU A 122 2.56 -14.54 7.35
CA LEU A 122 1.30 -15.09 7.86
C LEU A 122 0.98 -16.41 7.13
N PRO A 123 0.03 -17.20 7.66
CA PRO A 123 -0.52 -18.31 6.90
C PRO A 123 -1.08 -17.86 5.54
N ASP A 124 -1.15 -18.80 4.61
CA ASP A 124 -1.71 -18.63 3.26
C ASP A 124 -1.03 -17.57 2.35
N GLY A 125 0.10 -17.00 2.77
CA GLY A 125 0.94 -16.13 1.94
C GLY A 125 0.72 -14.62 2.10
N ALA A 126 -0.02 -14.18 3.12
CA ALA A 126 -0.03 -12.78 3.53
C ALA A 126 1.22 -12.45 4.36
N GLU A 127 1.54 -11.16 4.51
CA GLU A 127 2.72 -10.73 5.27
C GLU A 127 2.43 -9.47 6.11
N LEU A 128 3.08 -9.37 7.25
CA LEU A 128 3.13 -8.18 8.09
C LEU A 128 4.44 -7.44 7.88
N LEU A 129 4.34 -6.16 7.51
CA LEU A 129 5.46 -5.32 7.14
C LEU A 129 5.63 -4.21 8.17
N TRP A 130 6.67 -4.31 9.01
CA TRP A 130 6.88 -3.35 10.09
C TRP A 130 7.54 -2.07 9.60
N ILE A 131 7.00 -0.91 9.98
CA ILE A 131 7.62 0.38 9.70
C ILE A 131 8.63 0.71 10.81
N GLY A 132 9.89 0.86 10.40
CA GLY A 132 10.97 1.14 11.33
C GLY A 132 11.22 -0.03 12.29
N HIS A 133 11.48 0.27 13.55
CA HIS A 133 11.73 -0.76 14.56
C HIS A 133 10.41 -1.44 15.00
N LYS A 134 10.43 -2.77 15.10
CA LYS A 134 9.31 -3.55 15.64
C LYS A 134 9.10 -3.18 17.11
N ARG A 135 7.91 -2.68 17.43
CA ARG A 135 7.48 -2.36 18.81
C ARG A 135 6.13 -3.02 19.04
N VAL A 136 5.95 -3.69 20.17
CA VAL A 136 4.75 -4.48 20.47
C VAL A 136 3.90 -3.88 21.60
N ASP A 137 4.34 -2.79 22.24
CA ASP A 137 3.60 -2.18 23.36
C ASP A 137 2.31 -1.50 22.91
N LYS A 138 2.37 -0.76 21.81
CA LYS A 138 1.24 -0.12 21.13
C LYS A 138 1.41 -0.32 19.64
N VAL A 139 0.46 -0.97 19.00
CA VAL A 139 0.57 -1.33 17.58
C VAL A 139 -0.61 -0.80 16.78
N ILE A 140 -0.30 -0.17 15.65
CA ILE A 140 -1.26 0.21 14.62
C ILE A 140 -1.13 -0.79 13.48
N LEU A 141 -2.15 -1.63 13.30
CA LEU A 141 -2.31 -2.48 12.12
C LEU A 141 -3.00 -1.67 11.02
N TYR A 142 -2.33 -1.51 9.88
CA TYR A 142 -2.88 -0.82 8.71
C TYR A 142 -3.15 -1.79 7.57
N ALA A 143 -4.42 -2.00 7.25
CA ALA A 143 -4.84 -2.63 6.00
C ALA A 143 -4.99 -1.54 4.93
N HIS A 144 -4.14 -1.59 3.90
CA HIS A 144 -4.14 -0.56 2.87
C HIS A 144 -5.43 -0.57 2.03
N GLY A 145 -5.74 0.57 1.41
CA GLY A 145 -6.80 0.66 0.40
C GLY A 145 -6.35 0.15 -0.97
N GLY A 146 -7.19 0.36 -1.98
CA GLY A 146 -6.85 -0.02 -3.36
C GLY A 146 -7.74 -1.09 -3.96
N ALA A 147 -9.02 -1.15 -3.57
CA ALA A 147 -10.02 -2.07 -4.16
C ALA A 147 -9.60 -3.55 -4.18
N TYR A 148 -8.72 -3.98 -3.26
CA TYR A 148 -8.09 -5.31 -3.23
C TYR A 148 -7.29 -5.70 -4.49
N LEU A 149 -7.07 -4.74 -5.39
CA LEU A 149 -6.37 -4.90 -6.66
C LEU A 149 -5.01 -4.19 -6.64
N PHE A 150 -4.94 -3.03 -5.98
CA PHE A 150 -3.75 -2.19 -5.91
C PHE A 150 -2.96 -2.49 -4.63
N GLY A 151 -1.65 -2.69 -4.77
CA GLY A 151 -0.71 -2.76 -3.65
C GLY A 151 -0.52 -1.40 -2.95
N CYS A 152 0.07 -1.42 -1.76
CA CYS A 152 0.38 -0.20 -1.01
C CYS A 152 1.54 0.56 -1.67
N GLY A 153 1.30 1.80 -2.08
CA GLY A 153 2.33 2.67 -2.64
C GLY A 153 3.32 3.20 -1.58
N PRO A 154 4.52 3.65 -2.00
CA PRO A 154 5.58 4.09 -1.10
C PRO A 154 5.20 5.35 -0.29
N SER A 155 4.32 6.21 -0.81
CA SER A 155 3.85 7.42 -0.11
C SER A 155 3.15 7.11 1.21
N PHE A 156 2.41 6.00 1.30
CA PHE A 156 1.79 5.57 2.56
C PHE A 156 2.83 5.09 3.57
N MET A 157 3.87 4.38 3.12
CA MET A 157 4.97 3.94 3.99
C MET A 157 5.76 5.15 4.52
N GLN A 158 6.00 6.15 3.66
CA GLN A 158 6.59 7.43 4.06
C GLN A 158 5.72 8.17 5.08
N PHE A 159 4.41 8.25 4.85
CA PHE A 159 3.47 8.85 5.78
C PHE A 159 3.52 8.17 7.15
N PHE A 160 3.44 6.84 7.21
CA PHE A 160 3.50 6.11 8.48
C PHE A 160 4.85 6.25 9.17
N ARG A 161 5.96 6.30 8.42
CA ARG A 161 7.27 6.56 9.01
C ARG A 161 7.35 7.97 9.60
N HIS A 162 6.83 8.97 8.89
CA HIS A 162 6.76 10.33 9.41
C HIS A 162 5.89 10.39 10.67
N LEU A 163 4.70 9.78 10.65
CA LEU A 163 3.81 9.68 11.81
C LEU A 163 4.51 9.02 13.00
N GLN A 164 5.26 7.94 12.78
CA GLN A 164 6.03 7.27 13.83
C GLN A 164 7.03 8.22 14.49
N LEU A 165 7.79 8.96 13.69
CA LEU A 165 8.79 9.93 14.17
C LEU A 165 8.13 11.09 14.93
N GLU A 166 7.00 11.61 14.47
CA GLU A 166 6.26 12.66 15.16
C GLU A 166 5.69 12.20 16.51
N LEU A 167 5.26 10.93 16.61
CA LEU A 167 4.84 10.33 17.88
C LEU A 167 6.03 10.13 18.83
N GLU A 168 7.18 9.68 18.31
CA GLU A 168 8.41 9.51 19.09
C GLU A 168 8.89 10.83 19.70
N LYS A 169 8.80 11.96 18.96
CA LYS A 169 9.08 13.31 19.50
C LYS A 169 8.22 13.67 20.72
N ARG A 170 7.04 13.09 20.84
CA ARG A 170 6.10 13.28 21.97
C ARG A 170 6.24 12.20 23.03
N ASN A 171 7.31 11.40 22.99
CA ASN A 171 7.55 10.27 23.87
C ASN A 171 6.45 9.19 23.78
N VAL A 172 5.79 9.08 22.62
CA VAL A 172 4.79 8.05 22.33
C VAL A 172 5.40 7.03 21.36
N HIS A 173 5.89 5.93 21.90
CA HIS A 173 6.46 4.85 21.09
C HIS A 173 5.34 3.93 20.58
N THR A 174 5.15 3.90 19.26
CA THR A 174 4.11 3.10 18.60
C THR A 174 4.74 2.27 17.48
N GLY A 175 4.48 0.98 17.47
CA GLY A 175 4.75 0.09 16.35
C GLY A 175 3.70 0.29 15.27
N ILE A 176 4.12 0.39 14.02
CA ILE A 176 3.20 0.47 12.88
C ILE A 176 3.51 -0.71 11.97
N VAL A 177 2.47 -1.48 11.64
CA VAL A 177 2.59 -2.66 10.81
C VAL A 177 1.59 -2.58 9.67
N LEU A 178 2.06 -2.71 8.44
CA LEU A 178 1.22 -2.79 7.25
C LEU A 178 0.89 -4.24 6.96
N LEU A 179 -0.37 -4.52 6.69
CA LEU A 179 -0.80 -5.82 6.20
C LEU A 179 -0.66 -5.87 4.68
N ALA A 180 0.26 -6.68 4.18
CA ALA A 180 0.30 -7.12 2.80
C ALA A 180 -0.63 -8.33 2.65
N TYR A 181 -1.93 -8.05 2.57
CA TYR A 181 -2.93 -9.06 2.25
C TYR A 181 -2.85 -9.45 0.77
N ARG A 182 -3.40 -10.60 0.41
CA ARG A 182 -3.34 -11.12 -0.95
C ARG A 182 -4.26 -10.34 -1.89
N LEU A 183 -3.79 -10.03 -3.10
CA LEU A 183 -4.50 -9.19 -4.07
C LEU A 183 -5.21 -10.00 -5.16
N VAL A 184 -6.29 -9.45 -5.69
CA VAL A 184 -6.95 -9.91 -6.92
C VAL A 184 -5.97 -9.75 -8.09
N PRO A 185 -5.93 -10.68 -9.06
CA PRO A 185 -6.77 -11.87 -9.22
C PRO A 185 -6.25 -13.12 -8.48
N GLY A 186 -5.09 -13.05 -7.83
CA GLY A 186 -4.46 -14.21 -7.16
C GLY A 186 -5.23 -14.71 -5.94
N ALA A 187 -5.91 -13.81 -5.24
CA ALA A 187 -6.83 -14.15 -4.17
C ALA A 187 -8.09 -13.28 -4.27
N VAL A 188 -9.26 -13.90 -4.26
CA VAL A 188 -10.55 -13.22 -4.32
C VAL A 188 -11.18 -13.16 -2.94
N TYR A 189 -12.20 -12.30 -2.78
CA TYR A 189 -13.00 -12.29 -1.56
C TYR A 189 -13.48 -13.71 -1.21
N PRO A 190 -13.39 -14.18 0.05
CA PRO A 190 -13.09 -13.42 1.28
C PRO A 190 -11.62 -13.47 1.76
N SER A 191 -10.65 -13.86 0.93
CA SER A 191 -9.26 -14.09 1.36
C SER A 191 -8.64 -12.91 2.10
N GLN A 192 -8.90 -11.67 1.68
CA GLN A 192 -8.33 -10.47 2.32
C GLN A 192 -8.83 -10.25 3.75
N LEU A 193 -10.08 -10.63 4.01
CA LEU A 193 -10.65 -10.56 5.36
C LEU A 193 -10.08 -11.67 6.25
N ILE A 194 -9.86 -12.85 5.67
CA ILE A 194 -9.16 -13.96 6.34
C ILE A 194 -7.74 -13.53 6.70
N ASP A 195 -7.01 -12.91 5.77
CA ASP A 195 -5.65 -12.40 6.01
C ASP A 195 -5.64 -11.35 7.14
N ALA A 196 -6.64 -10.45 7.18
CA ALA A 196 -6.79 -9.46 8.26
C ALA A 196 -7.09 -10.11 9.62
N LYS A 197 -7.93 -11.14 9.65
CA LYS A 197 -8.20 -11.94 10.87
C LYS A 197 -6.91 -12.61 11.35
N GLN A 198 -6.18 -13.26 10.45
CA GLN A 198 -4.92 -13.93 10.78
C GLN A 198 -3.86 -12.95 11.29
N ALA A 199 -3.76 -11.76 10.69
CA ALA A 199 -2.91 -10.69 11.17
C ALA A 199 -3.23 -10.30 12.60
N LEU A 200 -4.50 -10.10 12.91
CA LEU A 200 -4.92 -9.72 14.25
C LEU A 200 -4.63 -10.83 15.26
N GLU A 201 -4.92 -12.10 14.92
CA GLU A 201 -4.60 -13.25 15.76
C GLU A 201 -3.09 -13.39 16.00
N HIS A 202 -2.26 -13.13 14.98
CA HIS A 202 -0.80 -13.15 15.10
C HIS A 202 -0.30 -12.06 16.06
N LEU A 203 -0.84 -10.85 15.94
CA LEU A 203 -0.51 -9.74 16.85
C LEU A 203 -0.95 -10.04 18.29
N PHE A 204 -2.13 -10.63 18.50
CA PHE A 204 -2.60 -11.03 19.83
C PHE A 204 -1.73 -12.12 20.45
N LYS A 205 -1.31 -13.11 19.65
CA LYS A 205 -0.35 -14.14 20.11
C LYS A 205 1.01 -13.55 20.48
N ALA A 206 1.40 -12.43 19.86
CA ALA A 206 2.62 -11.70 20.21
C ALA A 206 2.49 -10.86 21.51
N GLY A 207 1.34 -10.93 22.21
CA GLY A 207 1.11 -10.25 23.48
C GLY A 207 0.51 -8.84 23.36
N ILE A 208 0.14 -8.41 22.16
CA ILE A 208 -0.48 -7.10 21.93
C ILE A 208 -1.92 -7.15 22.45
N GLN A 209 -2.23 -6.39 23.49
CA GLN A 209 -3.57 -6.36 24.06
C GLN A 209 -4.49 -5.42 23.25
N PRO A 210 -5.73 -5.85 22.95
CA PRO A 210 -6.72 -4.96 22.36
C PRO A 210 -7.13 -3.89 23.38
N GLN A 211 -6.60 -2.68 23.20
CA GLN A 211 -7.04 -1.51 23.96
C GLN A 211 -8.37 -0.99 23.36
N TYR A 212 -9.48 -1.54 23.85
CA TYR A 212 -10.82 -1.04 23.55
C TYR A 212 -10.99 0.37 24.11
N THR A 213 -10.70 1.37 23.31
CA THR A 213 -10.98 2.76 23.68
C THR A 213 -12.46 3.04 23.37
N GLY A 214 -13.34 2.75 24.33
CA GLY A 214 -14.67 3.36 24.42
C GLY A 214 -15.85 2.68 23.69
N LEU A 215 -16.34 1.56 24.23
CA LEU A 215 -17.79 1.40 24.38
C LEU A 215 -18.06 1.48 25.89
N SER A 216 -18.30 2.69 26.38
CA SER A 216 -18.70 2.90 27.77
C SER A 216 -19.96 2.09 28.00
N ARG A 217 -19.86 1.05 28.83
CA ARG A 217 -21.00 0.29 29.34
C ARG A 217 -21.80 1.28 30.17
N MET A 218 -22.77 1.95 29.56
CA MET A 218 -23.67 2.87 30.23
C MET A 218 -24.38 2.07 31.30
N GLY A 219 -23.92 2.24 32.54
CA GLY A 219 -24.47 1.59 33.71
C GLY A 219 -25.95 1.91 33.76
N LYS A 220 -26.80 0.87 33.77
CA LYS A 220 -28.19 1.00 34.19
C LYS A 220 -28.18 1.58 35.60
N HIS A 221 -28.36 2.89 35.73
CA HIS A 221 -28.83 3.47 36.97
C HIS A 221 -30.25 2.94 37.18
N ARG A 222 -30.36 1.98 38.10
CA ARG A 222 -31.63 1.58 38.70
C ARG A 222 -32.06 2.75 39.58
N VAL A 223 -33.06 3.49 39.12
CA VAL A 223 -33.78 4.46 39.95
C VAL A 223 -34.54 3.65 40.99
N ALA A 224 -34.24 3.91 42.27
CA ALA A 224 -35.03 3.46 43.40
C ALA A 224 -36.14 4.47 43.66
#